data_AF-A0A3D4Q7V0-F1
#
_entry.id   AF-A0A3D4Q7V0-F1
#
_cell.length_a   1.000
_cell.length_b   1.000
_cell.length_c   1.000
_cell.angle_alpha   90.00
_cell.angle_beta   90.00
_cell.angle_gamma   90.00
#
_symmetry.space_group_name_H-M   'P 1'
#
loop_
_entity.id
_entity.type
_entity.pdbx_description
1 polymer ?
#
loop_
_entity_poly.entity_id
_entity_poly.type
_entity_poly.pdbx_seq_one_letter_code
_entity_poly.pdbx_strand_id
1 'polypeptide(L)' 'MSNGIVVIGATFVDIKGYPEGKYVPAGRNAGDVCEVHGGVSRNVSEDIANVE' A
#
# COMPACT_ATOMS: atom_id res chain seq x y z
N MET A 1 25.27 22.14 -1.07
CA MET A 1 24.11 21.32 -0.65
C MET A 1 23.51 20.72 -1.90
N SER A 2 23.26 19.41 -1.95
CA SER A 2 22.41 18.86 -3.01
C SER A 2 20.97 19.33 -2.77
N ASN A 3 20.22 19.55 -3.84
CA ASN A 3 18.79 19.83 -3.71
C ASN A 3 18.09 18.56 -3.22
N GLY A 4 17.28 18.68 -2.16
CA GLY A 4 16.45 17.58 -1.67
C GLY A 4 15.01 17.70 -2.16
N ILE A 5 14.29 16.57 -2.20
CA ILE A 5 12.88 16.52 -2.59
C ILE A 5 12.01 16.43 -1.32
N VAL A 6 11.00 17.30 -1.21
CA VAL A 6 10.00 17.26 -0.13
C VAL A 6 8.68 16.71 -0.68
N VAL A 7 8.17 15.64 -0.06
CA VAL A 7 6.88 15.04 -0.39
C VAL A 7 5.93 15.23 0.80
N ILE A 8 4.73 15.76 0.53
CA ILE A 8 3.71 16.03 1.56
C ILE A 8 2.47 15.22 1.22
N GLY A 9 1.98 14.45 2.19
CA GLY A 9 0.66 13.81 2.13
C GLY A 9 0.52 12.66 3.11
N ALA A 10 -0.50 11.83 2.90
CA ALA A 10 -0.88 10.79 3.84
C ALA A 10 -0.10 9.49 3.65
N THR A 11 0.11 8.79 4.77
CA THR A 11 0.58 7.40 4.80
C THR A 11 -0.58 6.53 5.23
N PHE A 12 -0.73 5.37 4.59
CA PHE A 12 -1.75 4.38 4.94
C PHE A 12 -1.13 3.02 5.20
N VAL A 13 -1.87 2.17 5.90
CA VAL A 13 -1.63 0.72 5.96
C VAL A 13 -2.78 0.06 5.22
N ASP A 14 -2.47 -0.56 4.09
CA ASP A 14 -3.43 -1.29 3.30
C ASP A 14 -3.54 -2.71 3.84
N ILE A 15 -4.74 -3.10 4.30
CA ILE A 15 -5.06 -4.47 4.67
C ILE A 15 -5.86 -5.08 3.52
N LYS A 16 -5.24 -5.93 2.71
CA LYS A 16 -5.83 -6.50 1.49
C LYS A 16 -6.24 -7.94 1.74
N GLY A 17 -7.49 -8.28 1.44
CA GLY A 17 -8.01 -9.64 1.48
C GLY A 17 -8.07 -10.25 0.08
N TYR A 18 -7.54 -11.45 -0.11
CA TYR A 18 -7.52 -12.17 -1.37
C TYR A 18 -8.27 -13.50 -1.23
N PRO A 19 -9.49 -13.63 -1.78
CA PRO A 19 -10.25 -14.87 -1.64
C PRO A 19 -9.61 -16.00 -2.47
N GLU A 20 -9.56 -17.21 -1.91
CA GLU A 20 -9.09 -18.42 -2.62
C GLU A 20 -9.99 -18.81 -3.80
N GLY A 21 -11.22 -18.30 -3.83
CA GLY A 21 -12.23 -18.61 -4.84
C GLY A 21 -13.06 -17.39 -5.25
N LYS A 22 -14.20 -17.64 -5.91
CA LYS A 22 -15.11 -16.57 -6.31
C LYS A 22 -15.62 -15.83 -5.06
N TYR A 23 -15.56 -14.50 -5.12
CA TYR A 23 -16.08 -13.64 -4.06
C TYR A 23 -17.59 -13.84 -3.89
N VAL A 24 -18.01 -14.09 -2.66
CA VAL A 24 -19.40 -14.20 -2.22
C VAL A 24 -19.74 -12.97 -1.35
N PRO A 25 -20.51 -11.99 -1.85
CA PRO A 25 -20.71 -10.71 -1.16
C PRO A 25 -21.45 -10.80 0.18
N ALA A 26 -22.43 -11.71 0.28
CA ALA A 26 -23.22 -11.93 1.48
C ALA A 26 -22.72 -13.12 2.32
N GLY A 27 -21.58 -13.70 1.95
CA GLY A 27 -21.02 -14.91 2.55
C GLY A 27 -19.68 -14.66 3.22
N ARG A 28 -19.08 -15.75 3.71
CA ARG A 28 -17.70 -15.74 4.21
C ARG A 28 -16.75 -16.21 3.11
N ASN A 29 -15.72 -15.43 2.86
CA ASN A 29 -14.69 -15.74 1.88
C ASN A 29 -13.44 -16.21 2.61
N ALA A 30 -13.04 -17.48 2.42
CA ALA A 30 -11.74 -17.97 2.86
C ALA A 30 -10.64 -17.48 1.92
N GLY A 31 -9.48 -17.17 2.46
CA GLY A 31 -8.33 -16.69 1.71
C GLY A 31 -7.31 -15.99 2.60
N ASP A 32 -6.39 -15.28 1.96
CA ASP A 32 -5.25 -14.66 2.63
C ASP A 32 -5.48 -13.18 2.93
N VAL A 33 -4.90 -12.73 4.04
CA VAL A 33 -4.85 -11.31 4.41
C VAL A 33 -3.39 -10.86 4.33
N CYS A 34 -3.13 -9.81 3.55
CA CYS A 34 -1.80 -9.21 3.42
C CYS A 34 -1.83 -7.77 3.92
N GLU A 35 -0.88 -7.43 4.78
CA GLU A 35 -0.60 -6.05 5.19
C GLU A 35 0.46 -5.47 4.24
N VAL A 36 0.17 -4.29 3.69
CA VAL A 36 1.07 -3.59 2.77
C VAL A 36 1.11 -2.13 3.16
N HIS A 37 2.28 -1.49 3.14
CA HIS A 37 2.33 -0.05 3.23
C HIS A 37 1.54 0.56 2.06
N GLY A 38 0.73 1.58 2.34
CA GLY A 38 -0.11 2.29 1.38
C GLY A 38 0.14 3.80 1.38
N GLY A 39 -0.66 4.50 0.57
CA GLY A 39 -0.65 5.95 0.45
C GLY A 39 0.31 6.51 -0.60
N VAL A 40 -0.25 7.18 -1.61
CA VAL A 40 0.48 7.70 -2.78
C VAL A 40 1.75 8.45 -2.40
N SER A 41 1.66 9.39 -1.45
CA SER A 41 2.82 10.18 -1.02
C SER A 41 3.93 9.31 -0.44
N ARG A 42 3.58 8.32 0.39
CA ARG A 42 4.56 7.40 0.98
C ARG A 42 5.16 6.47 -0.08
N ASN A 43 4.37 5.94 -1.02
CA ASN A 43 4.91 5.15 -2.16
C ASN A 43 5.94 5.97 -2.93
N VAL A 44 5.61 7.22 -3.30
CA VAL A 44 6.51 8.11 -4.04
C VAL A 44 7.77 8.42 -3.24
N SER A 45 7.64 8.69 -1.94
CA SER A 45 8.80 8.90 -1.06
C SER A 45 9.72 7.69 -0.97
N GLU A 46 9.15 6.48 -0.87
CA GLU A 46 9.90 5.22 -0.84
C GLU A 46 10.65 4.98 -2.16
N ASP A 47 10.00 5.24 -3.29
CA ASP A 47 10.63 5.11 -4.61
C ASP A 47 11.78 6.10 -4.79
N ILE A 48 11.60 7.38 -4.41
CA ILE A 48 12.67 8.39 -4.45
C ILE A 48 13.86 7.94 -3.60
N ALA A 49 13.61 7.50 -2.36
CA ALA A 49 14.67 7.08 -1.44
C ALA A 49 15.41 5.80 -1.89
N ASN A 50 14.81 4.98 -2.76
CA ASN A 50 15.45 3.78 -3.29
C ASN A 50 16.34 4.05 -4.52
N VAL A 51 16.22 5.22 -5.16
CA VAL A 51 16.94 5.55 -6.41
C VAL A 51 17.91 6.72 -6.27
N GLU A 52 17.76 7.56 -5.24
CA GLU A 52 18.73 8.61 -4.86
C GLU A 52 19.73 8.11 -3.82
#